data_AF-I2CB06-F1
#
_entry.id   AF-I2CB06-F1
#
_cell.length_a   1.000
_cell.length_b   1.000
_cell.length_c   1.000
_cell.angle_alpha   90.00
_cell.angle_beta   90.00
_cell.angle_gamma   90.00
#
_symmetry.space_group_name_H-M   'P 1'
#
loop_
_entity.id
_entity.type
_entity.pdbx_description
1 polymer ?
#
loop_
_entity_poly.entity_id
_entity_poly.type
_entity_poly.pdbx_seq_one_letter_code
_entity_poly.pdbx_strand_id
1 'polypeptide(L)' 'MESGKISARDIKKYREKNKLTWHELNDVKTMQLVPTKINSEFGHLGGVGEINAGAFKPGGFANKQKEEI' A
#
# COMPACT_ATOMS: atom_id res chain seq x y z
N MET A 1 -21.13 -20.49 1.20
CA MET A 1 -20.87 -19.83 -0.10
C MET A 1 -20.35 -20.92 -1.02
N GLU A 2 -21.12 -21.35 -2.01
CA GLU A 2 -20.59 -22.26 -3.03
C GLU A 2 -19.53 -21.51 -3.84
N SER A 3 -18.38 -22.15 -4.10
CA SER A 3 -17.30 -21.60 -4.93
C SER A 3 -17.76 -21.55 -6.40
N GLY A 4 -18.64 -20.60 -6.70
CA GLY A 4 -19.21 -20.41 -8.02
C GLY A 4 -18.34 -19.51 -8.89
N LYS A 5 -17.65 -20.10 -9.87
CA LYS A 5 -17.19 -19.53 -11.15
C LYS A 5 -16.86 -18.02 -11.21
N ILE A 6 -16.17 -17.45 -10.23
CA ILE A 6 -15.62 -16.09 -10.37
C ILE A 6 -14.38 -16.20 -11.27
N SER A 7 -14.48 -15.63 -12.48
CA SER A 7 -13.33 -15.57 -13.39
C SER A 7 -12.47 -14.34 -13.12
N ALA A 8 -11.24 -14.34 -13.62
CA ALA A 8 -10.38 -13.15 -13.59
C ALA A 8 -11.03 -11.93 -14.27
N ARG A 9 -11.89 -12.15 -15.27
CA ARG A 9 -12.65 -11.08 -15.94
C ARG A 9 -13.69 -10.46 -15.01
N ASP A 10 -14.35 -11.28 -14.19
CA ASP A 10 -15.34 -10.79 -13.22
C ASP A 10 -14.67 -9.97 -12.13
N ILE A 11 -13.49 -10.40 -11.67
CA ILE A 11 -12.65 -9.64 -10.74
C ILE A 11 -12.25 -8.29 -11.36
N LYS A 12 -11.80 -8.26 -12.62
CA LYS A 12 -11.45 -7.01 -13.33
C LYS A 12 -12.65 -6.06 -13.39
N LYS A 13 -13.82 -6.56 -13.84
CA LYS A 13 -15.05 -5.76 -13.91
C LYS A 13 -15.45 -5.20 -12.55
N TYR A 14 -15.39 -6.02 -11.50
CA TYR A 14 -15.65 -5.60 -10.14
C TYR A 14 -14.68 -4.50 -9.70
N ARG A 15 -13.38 -4.67 -9.97
CA ARG A 15 -12.34 -3.70 -9.61
C ARG A 15 -12.56 -2.33 -10.26
N GLU A 16 -12.85 -2.33 -11.56
CA GLU A 16 -13.11 -1.10 -12.33
C GLU A 16 -14.40 -0.41 -11.88
N LYS A 17 -15.49 -1.18 -11.70
CA LYS A 17 -16.78 -0.66 -11.22
C LYS A 17 -16.67 0.00 -9.86
N ASN A 18 -15.91 -0.60 -8.94
CA ASN A 18 -15.77 -0.13 -7.56
C ASN A 18 -14.55 0.79 -7.34
N LYS A 19 -13.81 1.13 -8.40
CA LYS A 19 -12.60 1.98 -8.33
C LYS A 19 -11.60 1.46 -7.28
N LEU A 20 -11.23 0.19 -7.42
CA LEU A 20 -10.27 -0.49 -6.56
C LEU A 20 -8.94 -0.70 -7.29
N THR A 21 -7.85 -0.71 -6.53
CA THR A 21 -6.49 -1.06 -6.99
C THR A 21 -5.92 -2.16 -6.11
N TRP A 22 -5.05 -2.99 -6.68
CA TRP A 22 -4.25 -3.91 -5.88
C TRP A 22 -3.19 -3.13 -5.12
N HIS A 23 -3.07 -3.41 -3.83
CA HIS A 23 -2.05 -2.89 -2.95
C HIS A 23 -1.30 -4.08 -2.34
N GLU A 24 0.02 -4.07 -2.44
CA GLU A 24 0.91 -5.07 -1.86
C GLU A 24 1.17 -4.70 -0.39
N LEU A 25 1.00 -5.68 0.51
CA LEU A 25 1.28 -5.48 1.94
C LEU A 25 2.78 -5.63 2.24
N ASN A 26 3.18 -5.19 3.44
CA ASN A 26 4.57 -5.22 3.92
C ASN A 26 5.20 -6.62 3.98
N ASP A 27 4.40 -7.69 3.89
CA ASP A 27 4.88 -9.07 3.89
C ASP A 27 5.38 -9.56 2.52
N VAL A 28 5.20 -8.76 1.46
CA VAL A 28 5.60 -9.05 0.06
C VAL A 28 5.00 -10.37 -0.46
N LYS A 29 3.89 -10.81 0.14
CA LYS A 29 3.22 -12.07 -0.19
C LYS A 29 1.73 -11.87 -0.39
N THR A 30 1.16 -10.91 0.33
CA THR A 30 -0.26 -10.67 0.34
C THR A 30 -0.60 -9.42 -0.46
N MET A 31 -1.60 -9.53 -1.32
CA MET A 31 -2.19 -8.40 -2.02
C MET A 31 -3.64 -8.20 -1.60
N GLN A 32 -4.05 -6.95 -1.45
CA GLN A 32 -5.41 -6.57 -1.10
C GLN A 32 -5.98 -5.57 -2.09
N LEU A 33 -7.30 -5.62 -2.29
CA LEU A 33 -8.01 -4.57 -3.02
C LEU A 33 -8.31 -3.42 -2.07
N VAL A 34 -7.86 -2.23 -2.44
CA VAL A 34 -8.14 -0.98 -1.70
C VAL A 34 -8.73 0.06 -2.65
N PRO A 35 -9.50 1.04 -2.15
CA PRO A 35 -9.96 2.16 -2.96
C PRO A 35 -8.80 2.87 -3.66
N THR A 36 -8.94 3.12 -4.96
CA THR A 36 -7.92 3.80 -5.77
C THR A 36 -7.56 5.15 -5.19
N LYS A 37 -8.54 5.90 -4.68
CA LYS A 37 -8.30 7.18 -4.01
C LYS A 37 -7.34 7.01 -2.83
N ILE A 38 -7.55 6.03 -1.96
CA ILE A 38 -6.64 5.80 -0.82
C ILE A 38 -5.24 5.45 -1.33
N ASN A 39 -5.14 4.51 -2.27
CA ASN A 39 -3.86 4.06 -2.79
C ASN A 39 -3.10 5.12 -3.62
N SER A 40 -3.78 6.15 -4.13
CA SER A 40 -3.14 7.24 -4.87
C SER A 40 -2.67 8.39 -3.98
N GLU A 41 -3.35 8.62 -2.85
CA GLU A 41 -2.96 9.67 -1.89
C GLU A 41 -1.71 9.26 -1.10
N PHE A 42 -1.62 7.98 -0.75
CA PHE A 42 -0.42 7.41 -0.13
C PHE A 42 0.50 6.88 -1.23
N GLY A 43 1.41 7.73 -1.72
CA GLY A 43 2.53 7.26 -2.55
C GLY A 43 3.36 6.20 -1.81
N HIS A 44 4.28 5.52 -2.51
CA HIS A 44 5.20 4.56 -1.85
C HIS A 44 6.08 5.26 -0.81
N LEU A 45 5.58 5.39 0.41
CA LEU A 45 6.32 5.75 1.60
C LEU A 45 6.78 4.42 2.22
N GLY A 46 7.88 3.92 1.69
CA GLY A 46 8.53 2.70 2.15
C GLY A 46 9.84 2.45 1.40
N GLY A 47 10.85 1.96 2.11
CA GLY A 47 12.11 1.53 1.52
C GLY A 47 12.92 2.67 0.90
N VAL A 48 13.29 2.53 -0.39
CA VAL A 48 14.13 3.51 -1.10
C VAL A 48 13.46 4.88 -1.19
N GLY A 49 12.13 4.94 -1.26
CA GLY A 49 11.39 6.21 -1.28
C GLY A 49 11.60 7.04 -0.02
N GLU A 50 11.56 6.40 1.16
CA GLU A 50 11.81 7.05 2.45
C GLU A 50 13.27 7.42 2.63
N ILE A 51 14.21 6.56 2.19
CA ILE A 51 15.64 6.86 2.18
C ILE A 51 15.94 8.09 1.32
N ASN A 52 15.38 8.15 0.12
CA ASN A 52 15.54 9.28 -0.81
C ASN A 52 14.87 10.56 -0.29
N ALA A 53 13.72 10.44 0.37
CA ALA A 53 13.05 11.55 1.04
C ALA A 53 13.78 12.04 2.30
N GLY A 54 14.90 11.40 2.68
CA GLY A 54 15.74 11.82 3.79
C GLY A 54 15.23 11.37 5.16
N ALA A 55 14.34 10.38 5.21
CA ALA A 55 13.74 9.87 6.45
C ALA A 55 14.80 9.51 7.52
N PHE A 56 15.93 8.94 7.08
CA PHE A 56 16.99 8.42 7.96
C PHE A 56 18.23 9.31 8.05
N LYS A 57 18.25 10.47 7.38
CA LYS A 57 19.36 11.43 7.51
C LYS A 57 19.41 11.99 8.95
N PRO A 58 20.55 12.53 9.42
CA PRO A 58 20.59 13.26 10.69
C PRO A 58 19.53 14.38 10.69
N GLY A 59 18.57 14.34 11.63
CA GLY A 59 17.40 15.25 11.66
C GLY A 59 16.20 14.82 10.80
N GLY A 60 16.24 13.65 10.18
CA GLY A 60 15.14 13.08 9.40
C GLY A 60 13.99 12.57 10.27
N PHE A 61 12.77 12.57 9.71
CA PHE A 61 11.53 12.30 10.41
C PHE A 61 11.34 10.85 10.89
N ALA A 62 12.13 9.89 10.41
CA ALA A 62 12.11 8.50 10.90
C ALA A 62 13.06 8.28 12.09
N ASN A 63 14.03 9.18 12.29
CA ASN A 63 14.84 9.19 13.50
C ASN A 63 14.06 9.87 14.62
N LYS A 64 13.13 9.13 15.26
CA LYS A 64 12.59 9.57 16.55
C LYS A 64 13.76 9.69 17.51
N GLN A 65 14.08 10.91 17.95
CA GLN A 65 14.90 11.11 19.13
C GLN A 65 14.23 10.30 20.25
N LYS A 66 14.96 9.34 20.80
CA LYS A 66 14.65 8.83 22.13
C LYS A 66 14.88 10.01 23.07
N GLU A 67 13.85 10.84 23.23
CA GLU A 67 13.80 11.72 24.39
C GLU A 67 13.70 10.82 25.62
N GLU A 68 14.66 11.04 26.48
CA GLU A 68 14.96 10.33 27.71
C GLU A 68 13.78 10.42 28.68
N ILE A 69 13.45 9.28 29.30
CA ILE A 69 13.10 9.18 30.73
C ILE A 69 13.74 7.91 31.28
#